data_AF-A0A2P4PAC0-F1
#
_entry.id   AF-A0A2P4PAC0-F1
#
_cell.length_a   1.000
_cell.length_b   1.000
_cell.length_c   1.000
_cell.angle_alpha   90.00
_cell.angle_beta   90.00
_cell.angle_gamma   90.00
#
_symmetry.space_group_name_H-M   'P 1'
#
loop_
_entity.id
_entity.type
_entity.pdbx_description
1 polymer ?
#
loop_
_entity_poly.entity_id
_entity_poly.type
_entity_poly.pdbx_seq_one_letter_code
_entity_poly.pdbx_strand_id
1 'polypeptide(L)'
;MGEPLLRHNNDLGSIGNRIGDGLNNGGLQIQHGRHHDELLERILSILFIFEKRLKWIPHDKLKNIKYLDKGGFGTVYKAIWLNEKQNKEVVLKCLNNLNENLNVFLNEWKYHESCLNSPDIIDYYGFTKDPDTLNYIVIMNYANKGNLRGNLTKVVKYNWKQKLFMLYKIISGIYEMHNQKLIHCDLHDGNILNHNNKMNGVEGKNEINCDLIFVSDLGLCQPVKSSLKKGDIYGVIPFIAPEILRGKHYTLASDIYSFSMIMWEFTSGVPPFNDRAHDLQLSLSICRGERPEVIENTPQCYIDLMKKCWDENPLKRPSASEVKYAIGNWIFRPDYFSYELQENIKEFMDAPIEHNNLANESHSQACYTSRLLDFTSGKLNEIIANEDLDDCKI
;
A
#
# COMPACT_ATOMS: atom_id res chain seq x y z
N MET A 1 -28.51 58.12 31.36
CA MET A 1 -28.13 57.48 32.63
C MET A 1 -26.99 56.54 32.28
N GLY A 2 -25.82 56.55 32.91
CA GLY A 2 -25.42 57.22 34.15
C GLY A 2 -24.41 56.31 34.85
N GLU A 3 -23.13 56.66 34.76
CA GLU A 3 -21.99 56.13 35.53
C GLU A 3 -22.19 56.29 37.07
N PRO A 4 -21.31 55.81 38.01
CA PRO A 4 -19.85 55.59 37.86
C PRO A 4 -19.11 54.46 38.65
N LEU A 5 -17.84 54.24 38.26
CA LEU A 5 -16.57 54.08 39.04
C LEU A 5 -16.42 53.15 40.28
N LEU A 6 -15.28 52.44 40.34
CA LEU A 6 -14.05 52.73 41.16
C LEU A 6 -12.94 51.69 40.85
N ARG A 7 -11.78 52.07 40.26
CA ARG A 7 -10.45 52.41 40.86
C ARG A 7 -9.70 51.24 41.55
N HIS A 8 -8.36 51.09 41.50
CA HIS A 8 -7.27 51.74 40.71
C HIS A 8 -5.95 50.92 40.78
N ASN A 9 -5.12 51.05 39.72
CA ASN A 9 -3.64 51.18 39.65
C ASN A 9 -2.65 50.16 40.28
N ASN A 10 -1.79 49.65 39.37
CA ASN A 10 -0.31 49.68 39.35
C ASN A 10 0.53 49.37 40.61
N ASP A 11 1.57 48.52 40.43
CA ASP A 11 2.95 49.06 40.30
C ASP A 11 3.92 48.10 39.58
N LEU A 12 4.87 48.70 38.85
CA LEU A 12 6.01 48.05 38.17
C LEU A 12 7.29 48.65 38.77
N GLY A 13 8.14 47.83 39.40
CA GLY A 13 9.35 48.31 40.06
C GLY A 13 10.44 47.25 40.20
N SER A 14 11.61 47.52 39.62
CA SER A 14 12.77 46.62 39.53
C SER A 14 13.56 46.44 40.83
N ILE A 15 14.15 45.25 41.03
CA ILE A 15 15.51 45.10 41.58
C ILE A 15 16.21 43.95 40.84
N GLY A 16 17.52 44.09 40.55
CA GLY A 16 18.34 42.99 40.03
C GLY A 16 19.75 42.95 40.59
N ASN A 17 20.37 41.76 40.43
CA ASN A 17 21.81 41.44 40.42
C ASN A 17 22.63 41.22 41.72
N ARG A 18 23.47 40.16 41.67
CA ARG A 18 24.69 39.80 42.47
C ARG A 18 24.42 39.27 43.91
N ILE A 19 25.11 38.29 44.54
CA ILE A 19 26.33 37.43 44.35
C ILE A 19 25.97 36.01 44.92
N GLY A 20 26.57 34.83 44.63
CA GLY A 20 27.62 34.37 43.71
C GLY A 20 28.51 33.24 44.32
N ASP A 21 28.86 32.22 43.51
CA ASP A 21 29.81 31.08 43.68
C ASP A 21 29.80 30.13 44.90
N GLY A 22 29.87 28.80 44.65
CA GLY A 22 29.79 27.77 45.71
C GLY A 22 29.95 26.27 45.39
N LEU A 23 30.87 25.88 44.48
CA LEU A 23 31.54 24.55 44.40
C LEU A 23 30.77 23.26 43.96
N ASN A 24 31.52 22.41 43.23
CA ASN A 24 31.13 21.09 42.70
C ASN A 24 31.02 19.99 43.77
N ASN A 25 30.09 19.04 43.59
CA ASN A 25 30.39 17.63 43.23
C ASN A 25 29.15 16.72 43.28
N GLY A 26 29.09 15.71 42.41
CA GLY A 26 28.12 14.60 42.49
C GLY A 26 27.28 14.43 41.23
N GLY A 27 27.74 13.61 40.29
CA GLY A 27 27.01 13.34 39.05
C GLY A 27 25.78 12.45 39.28
N LEU A 28 24.59 12.99 39.01
CA LEU A 28 23.45 12.21 38.53
C LEU A 28 23.08 12.71 37.12
N GLN A 29 23.53 11.99 36.10
CA GLN A 29 22.95 12.15 34.77
C GLN A 29 21.51 11.64 34.80
N ILE A 30 20.60 12.53 34.44
CA ILE A 30 19.16 12.37 34.61
C ILE A 30 18.64 11.30 33.62
N GLN A 31 18.38 10.08 34.11
CA GLN A 31 17.64 9.05 33.37
C GLN A 31 16.11 9.30 33.35
N HIS A 32 15.61 10.34 34.03
CA HIS A 32 14.16 10.58 34.19
C HIS A 32 13.42 11.12 32.95
N GLY A 33 14.10 11.58 31.89
CA GLY A 33 13.44 12.09 30.68
C GLY A 33 12.68 10.98 29.92
N ARG A 34 13.43 10.03 29.35
CA ARG A 34 12.89 8.94 28.51
C ARG A 34 11.72 8.17 29.15
N HIS A 35 11.83 7.90 30.46
CA HIS A 35 10.83 7.07 31.15
C HIS A 35 9.47 7.76 31.34
N HIS A 36 9.44 9.10 31.34
CA HIS A 36 8.22 9.90 31.36
C HIS A 36 7.58 10.00 29.97
N ASP A 37 8.41 10.18 28.92
CA ASP A 37 7.96 10.25 27.53
C ASP A 37 7.32 8.91 27.08
N GLU A 38 7.97 7.77 27.38
CA GLU A 38 7.43 6.43 27.11
C GLU A 38 6.08 6.16 27.82
N LEU A 39 5.91 6.68 29.04
CA LEU A 39 4.65 6.55 29.78
C LEU A 39 3.55 7.43 29.17
N LEU A 40 3.89 8.65 28.75
CA LEU A 40 2.98 9.56 28.08
C LEU A 40 2.53 9.01 26.72
N GLU A 41 3.45 8.49 25.89
CA GLU A 41 3.12 7.82 24.62
C GLU A 41 2.19 6.62 24.82
N ARG A 42 2.43 5.79 25.85
CA ARG A 42 1.53 4.68 26.20
C ARG A 42 0.14 5.15 26.59
N ILE A 43 0.03 6.20 27.39
CA ILE A 43 -1.26 6.77 27.80
C ILE A 43 -2.00 7.35 26.58
N LEU A 44 -1.32 8.14 25.75
CA LEU A 44 -1.88 8.70 24.51
C LEU A 44 -2.35 7.60 23.55
N SER A 45 -1.57 6.52 23.42
CA SER A 45 -1.94 5.36 22.58
C SER A 45 -3.18 4.62 23.09
N ILE A 46 -3.31 4.47 24.42
CA ILE A 46 -4.50 3.88 25.04
C ILE A 46 -5.71 4.79 24.83
N LEU A 47 -5.56 6.11 25.04
CA LEU A 47 -6.63 7.08 24.77
C LEU A 47 -7.08 7.05 23.30
N PHE A 48 -6.14 6.97 22.36
CA PHE A 48 -6.43 6.84 20.94
C PHE A 48 -7.18 5.52 20.60
N ILE A 49 -6.81 4.39 21.22
CA ILE A 49 -7.57 3.13 21.10
C ILE A 49 -9.05 3.32 21.52
N PHE A 50 -9.28 3.99 22.65
CA PHE A 50 -10.63 4.27 23.13
C PHE A 50 -11.39 5.26 22.23
N GLU A 51 -10.75 6.35 21.81
CA GLU A 51 -11.33 7.37 20.93
C GLU A 51 -11.73 6.79 19.57
N LYS A 52 -10.86 5.96 18.97
CA LYS A 52 -11.05 5.34 17.65
C LYS A 52 -11.89 4.06 17.66
N ARG A 53 -12.50 3.71 18.80
CA ARG A 53 -13.35 2.51 18.97
C ARG A 53 -12.68 1.22 18.48
N LEU A 54 -11.35 1.18 18.62
CA LEU A 54 -10.49 0.08 18.19
C LEU A 54 -10.90 -1.20 18.92
N LYS A 55 -11.39 -2.20 18.17
CA LYS A 55 -11.98 -3.39 18.79
C LYS A 55 -10.87 -4.32 19.32
N TRP A 56 -10.73 -4.36 20.64
CA TRP A 56 -9.94 -5.39 21.30
C TRP A 56 -10.59 -6.77 21.15
N ILE A 57 -9.81 -7.75 20.72
CA ILE A 57 -10.20 -9.16 20.64
C ILE A 57 -9.28 -9.93 21.61
N PRO A 58 -9.81 -10.53 22.69
CA PRO A 58 -9.02 -11.35 23.60
C PRO A 58 -8.30 -12.50 22.86
N HIS A 59 -7.00 -12.65 23.09
CA HIS A 59 -6.16 -13.63 22.38
C HIS A 59 -6.60 -15.08 22.63
N ASP A 60 -7.17 -15.36 23.80
CA ASP A 60 -7.72 -16.68 24.14
C ASP A 60 -8.93 -17.07 23.27
N LYS A 61 -9.64 -16.10 22.66
CA LYS A 61 -10.67 -16.34 21.63
C LYS A 61 -10.08 -16.68 20.25
N LEU A 62 -8.77 -16.70 20.06
CA LEU A 62 -8.11 -17.13 18.82
C LEU A 62 -7.60 -18.56 18.97
N LYS A 63 -8.12 -19.48 18.16
CA LYS A 63 -7.76 -20.91 18.15
C LYS A 63 -7.16 -21.33 16.83
N ASN A 64 -6.48 -22.48 16.82
CA ASN A 64 -5.86 -23.08 15.63
C ASN A 64 -4.97 -22.10 14.85
N ILE A 65 -4.17 -21.30 15.57
CA ILE A 65 -3.21 -20.37 15.00
C ILE A 65 -2.15 -21.18 14.25
N LYS A 66 -1.98 -20.90 12.96
CA LYS A 66 -1.04 -21.57 12.05
C LYS A 66 -0.28 -20.52 11.25
N TYR A 67 1.03 -20.70 11.09
CA TYR A 67 1.82 -19.90 10.15
C TYR A 67 1.17 -19.93 8.75
N LEU A 68 1.09 -18.77 8.10
CA LEU A 68 0.54 -18.62 6.76
C LEU A 68 1.62 -18.13 5.79
N ASP A 69 2.27 -17.00 6.09
CA ASP A 69 3.29 -16.39 5.23
C ASP A 69 4.18 -15.40 6.02
N LYS A 70 5.25 -14.89 5.40
CA LYS A 70 6.10 -13.82 5.93
C LYS A 70 6.47 -12.81 4.85
N GLY A 71 5.98 -11.58 4.99
CA GLY A 71 6.28 -10.45 4.12
C GLY A 71 7.36 -9.52 4.71
N GLY A 72 7.62 -8.40 4.01
CA GLY A 72 8.59 -7.39 4.47
C GLY A 72 8.25 -6.76 5.82
N PHE A 73 6.95 -6.54 6.10
CA PHE A 73 6.47 -5.87 7.32
C PHE A 73 6.19 -6.79 8.50
N GLY A 74 6.00 -8.08 8.27
CA GLY A 74 5.52 -8.95 9.34
C GLY A 74 5.42 -10.42 8.97
N THR A 75 5.15 -11.21 10.00
CA THR A 75 4.75 -12.61 9.87
C THR A 75 3.24 -12.70 9.99
N VAL A 76 2.63 -13.54 9.15
CA VAL A 76 1.18 -13.65 8.98
C VAL A 76 0.76 -15.06 9.39
N TYR A 77 -0.27 -15.14 10.23
CA TYR A 77 -0.85 -16.41 10.70
C TYR A 77 -2.33 -16.47 10.35
N LYS A 78 -2.84 -17.68 10.08
CA LYS A 78 -4.28 -17.96 9.99
C LYS A 78 -4.78 -18.44 11.35
N ALA A 79 -5.95 -17.98 11.78
CA ALA A 79 -6.59 -18.42 13.02
C ALA A 79 -8.12 -18.55 12.86
N ILE A 80 -8.74 -19.23 13.81
CA ILE A 80 -10.20 -19.24 14.02
C ILE A 80 -10.51 -18.31 15.19
N TRP A 81 -11.23 -17.23 14.93
CA TRP A 81 -11.78 -16.36 15.95
C TRP A 81 -13.12 -16.92 16.44
N LEU A 82 -13.17 -17.26 17.73
CA LEU A 82 -14.39 -17.62 18.46
C LEU A 82 -15.20 -16.34 18.75
N ASN A 83 -16.22 -16.11 17.92
CA ASN A 83 -17.12 -14.96 18.02
C ASN A 83 -18.54 -15.46 18.34
N GLU A 84 -19.24 -14.75 19.23
CA GLU A 84 -20.51 -15.15 19.85
C GLU A 84 -21.63 -15.46 18.84
N LYS A 85 -21.59 -14.87 17.64
CA LYS A 85 -22.54 -15.17 16.57
C LYS A 85 -22.14 -16.37 15.71
N GLN A 86 -20.86 -16.45 15.33
CA GLN A 86 -20.32 -17.51 14.46
C GLN A 86 -18.78 -17.47 14.49
N ASN A 87 -18.15 -18.64 14.58
CA ASN A 87 -16.69 -18.76 14.42
C ASN A 87 -16.26 -18.29 13.03
N LYS A 88 -15.20 -17.48 12.95
CA LYS A 88 -14.71 -16.90 11.69
C LYS A 88 -13.23 -17.20 11.47
N GLU A 89 -12.86 -17.56 10.25
CA GLU A 89 -11.46 -17.60 9.84
C GLU A 89 -10.93 -16.17 9.68
N VAL A 90 -9.81 -15.87 10.33
CA VAL A 90 -9.18 -14.55 10.34
C VAL A 90 -7.68 -14.67 10.06
N VAL A 91 -7.08 -13.56 9.64
CA VAL A 91 -5.64 -13.38 9.54
C VAL A 91 -5.14 -12.58 10.75
N LEU A 92 -4.01 -13.01 11.29
CA LEU A 92 -3.25 -12.33 12.33
C LEU A 92 -1.96 -11.80 11.68
N LYS A 93 -1.79 -10.48 11.59
CA LYS A 93 -0.55 -9.84 11.08
C LYS A 93 0.27 -9.35 12.26
N CYS A 94 1.46 -9.93 12.43
CA CYS A 94 2.42 -9.60 13.48
C CYS A 94 3.56 -8.77 12.87
N LEU A 95 3.72 -7.51 13.29
CA LEU A 95 4.73 -6.61 12.74
C LEU A 95 6.15 -6.98 13.20
N ASN A 96 7.15 -6.81 12.33
CA ASN A 96 8.53 -7.29 12.56
C ASN A 96 9.32 -6.52 13.65
N ASN A 97 8.91 -5.30 14.03
CA ASN A 97 9.66 -4.44 14.97
C ASN A 97 9.07 -4.45 16.39
N LEU A 98 9.80 -5.06 17.33
CA LEU A 98 9.36 -5.33 18.70
C LEU A 98 9.23 -4.07 19.59
N ASN A 99 10.04 -3.03 19.36
CA ASN A 99 10.18 -1.91 20.31
C ASN A 99 9.23 -0.72 20.07
N GLU A 100 8.66 -0.57 18.88
CA GLU A 100 7.77 0.56 18.50
C GLU A 100 6.41 0.08 17.94
N ASN A 101 6.04 -1.16 18.27
CA ASN A 101 4.92 -1.88 17.65
C ASN A 101 3.57 -1.12 17.72
N LEU A 102 3.33 -0.35 18.79
CA LEU A 102 2.06 0.37 18.98
C LEU A 102 1.89 1.57 18.03
N ASN A 103 2.89 2.44 17.86
CA ASN A 103 2.77 3.63 17.02
C ASN A 103 2.63 3.27 15.53
N VAL A 104 3.35 2.23 15.07
CA VAL A 104 3.21 1.71 13.69
C VAL A 104 1.81 1.14 13.48
N PHE A 105 1.33 0.30 14.41
CA PHE A 105 -0.02 -0.26 14.39
C PHE A 105 -1.12 0.82 14.38
N LEU A 106 -1.02 1.84 15.24
CA LEU A 106 -2.03 2.90 15.32
C LEU A 106 -2.09 3.74 14.05
N ASN A 107 -0.96 3.94 13.36
CA ASN A 107 -0.96 4.58 12.05
C ASN A 107 -1.62 3.68 10.99
N GLU A 108 -1.23 2.39 10.88
CA GLU A 108 -1.86 1.44 9.95
C GLU A 108 -3.39 1.37 10.16
N TRP A 109 -3.85 1.33 11.42
CA TRP A 109 -5.28 1.42 11.74
C TRP A 109 -5.91 2.76 11.34
N LYS A 110 -5.24 3.90 11.60
CA LYS A 110 -5.77 5.23 11.26
C LYS A 110 -6.03 5.39 9.76
N TYR A 111 -5.17 4.82 8.91
CA TYR A 111 -5.39 4.83 7.46
C TYR A 111 -6.54 3.91 7.07
N HIS A 112 -6.56 2.69 7.64
CA HIS A 112 -7.67 1.75 7.45
C HIS A 112 -9.02 2.36 7.85
N GLU A 113 -9.09 3.06 8.99
CA GLU A 113 -10.28 3.75 9.50
C GLU A 113 -10.87 4.72 8.47
N SER A 114 -10.01 5.51 7.81
CA SER A 114 -10.46 6.47 6.78
C SER A 114 -11.06 5.80 5.53
N CYS A 115 -10.76 4.51 5.32
CA CYS A 115 -11.15 3.71 4.17
C CYS A 115 -12.22 2.63 4.50
N LEU A 116 -12.73 2.57 5.74
CA LEU A 116 -13.65 1.52 6.24
C LEU A 116 -14.92 1.28 5.42
N ASN A 117 -15.35 2.25 4.61
CA ASN A 117 -16.54 2.13 3.77
C ASN A 117 -16.25 1.51 2.38
N SER A 118 -14.99 1.23 2.04
CA SER A 118 -14.61 0.66 0.76
C SER A 118 -14.75 -0.88 0.78
N PRO A 119 -15.59 -1.48 -0.08
CA PRO A 119 -15.71 -2.93 -0.19
C PRO A 119 -14.51 -3.58 -0.92
N ASP A 120 -13.61 -2.77 -1.46
CA ASP A 120 -12.46 -3.17 -2.28
C ASP A 120 -11.12 -3.03 -1.52
N ILE A 121 -11.17 -2.81 -0.20
CA ILE A 121 -10.03 -2.79 0.73
C ILE A 121 -10.28 -3.86 1.81
N ILE A 122 -9.23 -4.54 2.28
CA ILE A 122 -9.39 -5.66 3.22
C ILE A 122 -9.88 -5.19 4.60
N ASP A 123 -10.99 -5.73 5.11
CA ASP A 123 -11.49 -5.34 6.45
C ASP A 123 -10.56 -5.73 7.60
N TYR A 124 -10.36 -4.82 8.55
CA TYR A 124 -9.77 -5.13 9.86
C TYR A 124 -10.89 -5.29 10.91
N TYR A 125 -10.81 -6.36 11.70
CA TYR A 125 -11.72 -6.63 12.82
C TYR A 125 -11.35 -5.94 14.11
N GLY A 126 -10.13 -5.41 14.19
CA GLY A 126 -9.51 -4.93 15.41
C GLY A 126 -8.17 -5.60 15.62
N PHE A 127 -7.83 -5.83 16.88
CA PHE A 127 -6.47 -6.20 17.27
C PHE A 127 -6.44 -7.01 18.56
N THR A 128 -5.30 -7.67 18.78
CA THR A 128 -5.00 -8.36 20.03
C THR A 128 -3.55 -8.08 20.44
N LYS A 129 -3.13 -8.70 21.54
CA LYS A 129 -1.74 -8.73 21.97
C LYS A 129 -1.33 -10.17 22.23
N ASP A 130 -0.19 -10.54 21.67
CA ASP A 130 0.46 -11.83 21.91
C ASP A 130 0.84 -11.95 23.40
N PRO A 131 0.46 -13.03 24.11
CA PRO A 131 0.68 -13.14 25.54
C PRO A 131 2.16 -13.36 25.91
N ASP A 132 2.94 -13.99 25.01
CA ASP A 132 4.31 -14.43 25.28
C ASP A 132 5.33 -13.36 24.86
N THR A 133 5.12 -12.76 23.68
CA THR A 133 6.01 -11.74 23.09
C THR A 133 5.55 -10.31 23.36
N LEU A 134 4.34 -10.11 23.91
CA LEU A 134 3.73 -8.80 24.19
C LEU A 134 3.58 -7.89 22.95
N ASN A 135 3.63 -8.45 21.74
CA ASN A 135 3.43 -7.73 20.49
C ASN A 135 1.97 -7.45 20.20
N TYR A 136 1.68 -6.30 19.59
CA TYR A 136 0.37 -6.04 19.00
C TYR A 136 0.22 -6.80 17.68
N ILE A 137 -1.00 -7.29 17.44
CA ILE A 137 -1.36 -8.11 16.28
C ILE A 137 -2.63 -7.54 15.65
N VAL A 138 -2.59 -7.25 14.35
CA VAL A 138 -3.78 -6.86 13.57
C VAL A 138 -4.59 -8.10 13.25
N ILE A 139 -5.91 -8.03 13.44
CA ILE A 139 -6.85 -9.11 13.09
C ILE A 139 -7.67 -8.64 11.91
N MET A 140 -7.60 -9.35 10.79
CA MET A 140 -8.23 -8.94 9.53
C MET A 140 -8.94 -10.09 8.80
N ASN A 141 -9.69 -9.74 7.75
CA ASN A 141 -10.39 -10.71 6.90
C ASN A 141 -9.42 -11.72 6.27
N TYR A 142 -9.82 -13.00 6.23
CA TYR A 142 -9.05 -14.04 5.55
C TYR A 142 -9.46 -14.14 4.07
N ALA A 143 -8.57 -13.71 3.18
CA ALA A 143 -8.69 -13.88 1.74
C ALA A 143 -8.30 -15.32 1.34
N ASN A 144 -9.30 -16.17 1.08
CA ASN A 144 -9.11 -17.62 1.01
C ASN A 144 -8.46 -18.14 -0.28
N LYS A 145 -8.15 -17.27 -1.25
CA LYS A 145 -7.35 -17.60 -2.44
C LYS A 145 -5.92 -17.03 -2.39
N GLY A 146 -5.52 -16.37 -1.30
CA GLY A 146 -4.21 -15.73 -1.18
C GLY A 146 -4.11 -14.43 -1.98
N ASN A 147 -2.89 -14.08 -2.41
CA ASN A 147 -2.62 -12.86 -3.17
C ASN A 147 -2.73 -13.06 -4.70
N LEU A 148 -2.76 -11.97 -5.45
CA LEU A 148 -2.84 -11.96 -6.91
C LEU A 148 -1.65 -12.69 -7.54
N ARG A 149 -0.43 -12.48 -7.03
CA ARG A 149 0.80 -13.17 -7.45
C ARG A 149 0.63 -14.68 -7.58
N GLY A 150 0.09 -15.32 -6.54
CA GLY A 150 -0.20 -16.77 -6.51
C GLY A 150 -1.35 -17.23 -7.41
N ASN A 151 -2.00 -16.30 -8.14
CA ASN A 151 -3.15 -16.56 -9.00
C ASN A 151 -2.97 -16.07 -10.45
N LEU A 152 -1.85 -15.42 -10.82
CA LEU A 152 -1.64 -14.86 -12.17
C LEU A 152 -1.87 -15.89 -13.31
N THR A 153 -1.39 -17.12 -13.13
CA THR A 153 -1.59 -18.24 -14.09
C THR A 153 -3.04 -18.69 -14.27
N LYS A 154 -3.96 -18.27 -13.37
CA LYS A 154 -5.42 -18.40 -13.52
C LYS A 154 -6.01 -17.13 -14.15
N VAL A 155 -5.56 -15.96 -13.70
CA VAL A 155 -6.03 -14.65 -14.19
C VAL A 155 -5.79 -14.47 -15.69
N VAL A 156 -4.62 -14.89 -16.20
CA VAL A 156 -4.31 -14.82 -17.64
C VAL A 156 -5.32 -15.60 -18.50
N LYS A 157 -5.93 -16.66 -17.93
CA LYS A 157 -6.93 -17.53 -18.58
C LYS A 157 -8.37 -17.03 -18.48
N TYR A 158 -8.62 -15.96 -17.71
CA TYR A 158 -9.94 -15.35 -17.63
C TYR A 158 -10.26 -14.56 -18.89
N ASN A 159 -11.55 -14.45 -19.23
CA ASN A 159 -11.97 -13.58 -20.32
C ASN A 159 -11.80 -12.10 -19.93
N TRP A 160 -11.80 -11.21 -20.93
CA TRP A 160 -11.61 -9.77 -20.70
C TRP A 160 -12.61 -9.16 -19.72
N LYS A 161 -13.88 -9.58 -19.73
CA LYS A 161 -14.88 -9.08 -18.76
C LYS A 161 -14.49 -9.38 -17.31
N GLN A 162 -13.96 -10.57 -17.03
CA GLN A 162 -13.46 -10.95 -15.70
C GLN A 162 -12.18 -10.21 -15.34
N LYS A 163 -11.20 -10.13 -16.26
CA LYS A 163 -9.94 -9.37 -16.08
C LYS A 163 -10.22 -7.90 -15.73
N LEU A 164 -11.05 -7.24 -16.53
CA LEU A 164 -11.44 -5.85 -16.32
C LEU A 164 -12.20 -5.68 -15.00
N PHE A 165 -13.11 -6.59 -14.62
CA PHE A 165 -13.84 -6.47 -13.36
C PHE A 165 -12.92 -6.57 -12.13
N MET A 166 -11.92 -7.45 -12.14
CA MET A 166 -10.90 -7.52 -11.09
C MET A 166 -10.06 -6.23 -11.04
N LEU A 167 -9.58 -5.74 -12.18
CA LEU A 167 -8.83 -4.47 -12.26
C LEU A 167 -9.67 -3.28 -11.78
N TYR A 168 -10.97 -3.27 -12.12
CA TYR A 168 -11.93 -2.27 -11.63
C TYR A 168 -12.03 -2.27 -10.10
N LYS A 169 -12.03 -3.44 -9.45
CA LYS A 169 -11.99 -3.51 -7.98
C LYS A 169 -10.67 -2.97 -7.41
N ILE A 170 -9.53 -3.34 -8.00
CA ILE A 170 -8.22 -2.85 -7.55
C ILE A 170 -8.16 -1.31 -7.64
N ILE A 171 -8.49 -0.73 -8.79
CA ILE A 171 -8.48 0.74 -8.95
C ILE A 171 -9.59 1.43 -8.15
N SER A 172 -10.70 0.75 -7.88
CA SER A 172 -11.74 1.24 -6.96
C SER A 172 -11.21 1.38 -5.53
N GLY A 173 -10.48 0.38 -5.02
CA GLY A 173 -9.79 0.46 -3.72
C GLY A 173 -8.77 1.62 -3.68
N ILE A 174 -7.91 1.71 -4.69
CA ILE A 174 -6.92 2.80 -4.81
C ILE A 174 -7.60 4.18 -4.87
N TYR A 175 -8.69 4.32 -5.62
CA TYR A 175 -9.48 5.54 -5.72
C TYR A 175 -10.05 5.98 -4.36
N GLU A 176 -10.58 5.05 -3.54
CA GLU A 176 -11.06 5.40 -2.20
C GLU A 176 -9.92 5.85 -1.28
N MET A 177 -8.72 5.27 -1.38
CA MET A 177 -7.52 5.76 -0.68
C MET A 177 -7.14 7.17 -1.15
N HIS A 178 -7.12 7.40 -2.46
CA HIS A 178 -6.75 8.68 -3.07
C HIS A 178 -7.74 9.80 -2.71
N ASN A 179 -9.03 9.49 -2.58
CA ASN A 179 -10.05 10.42 -2.06
C ASN A 179 -9.75 10.88 -0.62
N GLN A 180 -9.20 9.99 0.22
CA GLN A 180 -8.73 10.33 1.57
C GLN A 180 -7.34 10.99 1.57
N LYS A 181 -6.76 11.29 0.40
CA LYS A 181 -5.39 11.79 0.19
C LYS A 181 -4.31 10.84 0.71
N LEU A 182 -4.61 9.55 0.80
CA LEU A 182 -3.66 8.51 1.12
C LEU A 182 -2.99 7.98 -0.15
N ILE A 183 -1.72 7.59 0.00
CA ILE A 183 -0.87 7.00 -1.04
C ILE A 183 -0.40 5.66 -0.50
N HIS A 184 -0.61 4.58 -1.23
CA HIS A 184 -0.31 3.22 -0.77
C HIS A 184 1.19 2.98 -0.58
N CYS A 185 2.03 3.56 -1.44
CA CYS A 185 3.50 3.52 -1.42
C CYS A 185 4.16 2.13 -1.61
N ASP A 186 3.43 1.03 -1.46
CA ASP A 186 3.90 -0.35 -1.68
C ASP A 186 2.82 -1.19 -2.40
N LEU A 187 2.20 -0.61 -3.42
CA LEU A 187 1.20 -1.31 -4.21
C LEU A 187 1.89 -2.32 -5.16
N HIS A 188 1.58 -3.61 -5.01
CA HIS A 188 2.03 -4.66 -5.93
C HIS A 188 1.13 -5.90 -5.81
N ASP A 189 1.34 -6.87 -6.70
CA ASP A 189 0.67 -8.18 -6.79
C ASP A 189 0.52 -8.97 -5.47
N GLY A 190 1.50 -8.87 -4.57
CA GLY A 190 1.52 -9.51 -3.26
C GLY A 190 0.55 -8.86 -2.25
N ASN A 191 0.24 -7.58 -2.44
CA ASN A 191 -0.65 -6.77 -1.61
C ASN A 191 -2.08 -6.67 -2.17
N ILE A 192 -2.36 -7.30 -3.30
CA ILE A 192 -3.73 -7.55 -3.80
C ILE A 192 -4.18 -8.94 -3.35
N LEU A 193 -5.33 -9.05 -2.70
CA LEU A 193 -5.86 -10.30 -2.14
C LEU A 193 -7.13 -10.78 -2.84
N ASN A 194 -7.25 -12.09 -3.05
CA ASN A 194 -8.38 -12.75 -3.69
C ASN A 194 -9.20 -13.58 -2.68
N HIS A 195 -10.53 -13.50 -2.75
CA HIS A 195 -11.44 -14.34 -1.96
C HIS A 195 -12.60 -14.88 -2.82
N ASN A 196 -12.91 -16.16 -2.67
CA ASN A 196 -14.04 -16.80 -3.37
C ASN A 196 -15.37 -16.10 -3.08
N ASN A 197 -16.01 -15.53 -4.10
CA ASN A 197 -17.38 -15.05 -3.95
C ASN A 197 -18.33 -16.23 -3.72
N LYS A 198 -18.90 -16.36 -2.52
CA LYS A 198 -19.81 -17.47 -2.17
C LYS A 198 -21.22 -17.34 -2.77
N MET A 199 -21.55 -16.22 -3.43
CA MET A 199 -22.83 -16.06 -4.13
C MET A 199 -22.89 -16.86 -5.45
N ASN A 200 -21.75 -17.40 -5.90
CA ASN A 200 -21.56 -18.30 -7.05
C ASN A 200 -22.38 -19.62 -7.02
N GLY A 201 -23.26 -19.83 -6.03
CA GLY A 201 -24.16 -20.98 -5.91
C GLY A 201 -25.64 -20.68 -6.18
N VAL A 202 -26.01 -19.44 -6.50
CA VAL A 202 -27.39 -19.08 -6.88
C VAL A 202 -27.52 -19.05 -8.40
N GLU A 203 -27.91 -20.18 -8.99
CA GLU A 203 -28.31 -20.21 -10.40
C GLU A 203 -29.51 -19.27 -10.63
N GLY A 204 -29.39 -18.32 -11.57
CA GLY A 204 -30.57 -17.56 -12.02
C GLY A 204 -30.35 -16.16 -12.60
N LYS A 205 -29.18 -15.53 -12.47
CA LYS A 205 -28.91 -14.20 -13.06
C LYS A 205 -27.49 -14.09 -13.62
N ASN A 206 -27.29 -13.15 -14.55
CA ASN A 206 -26.04 -12.88 -15.27
C ASN A 206 -24.94 -12.25 -14.39
N GLU A 207 -24.75 -12.77 -13.17
CA GLU A 207 -23.69 -12.32 -12.28
C GLU A 207 -22.33 -12.73 -12.84
N ILE A 208 -21.40 -11.78 -12.84
CA ILE A 208 -20.02 -12.01 -13.25
C ILE A 208 -19.39 -12.88 -12.17
N ASN A 209 -19.18 -14.17 -12.46
CA ASN A 209 -18.44 -15.07 -11.59
C ASN A 209 -16.97 -14.60 -11.52
N CYS A 210 -16.70 -13.79 -10.51
CA CYS A 210 -15.42 -13.20 -10.17
C CYS A 210 -15.20 -13.34 -8.66
N ASP A 211 -13.94 -13.49 -8.29
CA ASP A 211 -13.51 -13.38 -6.91
C ASP A 211 -13.71 -11.95 -6.39
N LEU A 212 -13.91 -11.83 -5.09
CA LEU A 212 -13.76 -10.56 -4.39
C LEU A 212 -12.26 -10.23 -4.35
N ILE A 213 -11.92 -8.99 -4.66
CA ILE A 213 -10.55 -8.50 -4.73
C ILE A 213 -10.40 -7.36 -3.73
N PHE A 214 -9.32 -7.39 -2.94
CA PHE A 214 -9.06 -6.41 -1.91
C PHE A 214 -7.64 -5.85 -2.03
N VAL A 215 -7.50 -4.53 -1.97
CA VAL A 215 -6.22 -3.87 -1.67
C VAL A 215 -5.89 -4.09 -0.18
N SER A 216 -4.63 -4.34 0.15
CA SER A 216 -4.17 -4.68 1.50
C SER A 216 -2.77 -4.16 1.81
N ASP A 217 -2.33 -4.29 3.07
CA ASP A 217 -1.07 -3.76 3.61
C ASP A 217 -0.92 -2.22 3.49
N LEU A 218 -1.66 -1.52 4.35
CA LEU A 218 -1.60 -0.05 4.46
C LEU A 218 -0.42 0.42 5.33
N GLY A 219 0.52 -0.46 5.71
CA GLY A 219 1.61 -0.16 6.65
C GLY A 219 2.59 0.93 6.20
N LEU A 220 2.69 1.17 4.88
CA LEU A 220 3.49 2.28 4.30
C LEU A 220 2.70 3.51 3.88
N CYS A 221 1.39 3.58 4.16
CA CYS A 221 0.64 4.78 3.83
C CYS A 221 1.26 6.02 4.49
N GLN A 222 1.50 7.08 3.72
CA GLN A 222 2.04 8.33 4.27
C GLN A 222 1.08 8.93 5.30
N PRO A 223 1.56 9.55 6.40
CA PRO A 223 2.94 10.00 6.66
C PRO A 223 3.98 9.05 7.32
N VAL A 224 3.83 7.72 7.37
CA VAL A 224 4.73 6.81 8.15
C VAL A 224 6.22 6.77 7.70
N LYS A 225 6.61 7.51 6.65
CA LYS A 225 8.01 7.63 6.22
C LYS A 225 9.00 8.22 7.24
N SER A 226 8.57 8.62 8.44
CA SER A 226 9.44 9.18 9.49
C SER A 226 10.58 8.25 9.94
N SER A 227 10.49 6.94 9.68
CA SER A 227 11.52 5.94 10.02
C SER A 227 12.55 5.66 8.91
N LEU A 228 12.29 6.04 7.66
CA LEU A 228 13.22 5.84 6.54
C LEU A 228 14.22 7.00 6.44
N LYS A 229 15.49 6.70 6.20
CA LYS A 229 16.52 7.75 6.01
C LYS A 229 16.34 8.43 4.65
N LYS A 230 16.85 9.65 4.53
CA LYS A 230 16.84 10.38 3.27
C LYS A 230 17.65 9.61 2.22
N GLY A 231 16.98 9.17 1.15
CA GLY A 231 17.58 8.40 0.05
C GLY A 231 17.37 6.88 0.15
N ASP A 232 16.77 6.38 1.24
CA ASP A 232 16.32 5.00 1.34
C ASP A 232 15.17 4.75 0.35
N ILE A 233 15.27 3.64 -0.39
CA ILE A 233 14.23 3.16 -1.30
C ILE A 233 13.67 1.86 -0.71
N TYR A 234 12.35 1.76 -0.62
CA TYR A 234 11.68 0.56 -0.13
C TYR A 234 10.61 0.12 -1.14
N GLY A 235 10.47 -1.18 -1.35
CA GLY A 235 9.35 -1.78 -2.09
C GLY A 235 9.78 -2.95 -2.97
N VAL A 236 9.05 -3.18 -4.05
CA VAL A 236 9.33 -4.20 -5.06
C VAL A 236 9.71 -3.52 -6.38
N ILE A 237 11.01 -3.55 -6.75
CA ILE A 237 11.61 -2.71 -7.82
C ILE A 237 10.74 -2.49 -9.07
N PRO A 238 10.21 -3.52 -9.76
CA PRO A 238 9.34 -3.32 -10.92
C PRO A 238 8.14 -2.37 -10.73
N PHE A 239 7.54 -2.38 -9.52
CA PHE A 239 6.37 -1.57 -9.18
C PHE A 239 6.73 -0.17 -8.65
N ILE A 240 8.00 0.10 -8.34
CA ILE A 240 8.46 1.39 -7.83
C ILE A 240 8.58 2.37 -9.00
N ALA A 241 7.85 3.48 -8.94
CA ALA A 241 7.86 4.49 -10.00
C ALA A 241 9.25 5.15 -10.17
N PRO A 242 9.65 5.51 -11.41
CA PRO A 242 10.98 6.06 -11.73
C PRO A 242 11.39 7.27 -10.88
N GLU A 243 10.44 8.14 -10.53
CA GLU A 243 10.71 9.30 -9.69
C GLU A 243 11.02 8.93 -8.23
N ILE A 244 10.54 7.79 -7.76
CA ILE A 244 10.73 7.27 -6.40
C ILE A 244 12.08 6.54 -6.29
N LEU A 245 12.45 5.77 -7.32
CA LEU A 245 13.82 5.24 -7.47
C LEU A 245 14.86 6.37 -7.47
N ARG A 246 14.56 7.51 -8.09
CA ARG A 246 15.35 8.75 -8.04
C ARG A 246 15.23 9.54 -6.72
N GLY A 247 14.49 9.04 -5.73
CA GLY A 247 14.43 9.59 -4.37
C GLY A 247 13.44 10.75 -4.16
N LYS A 248 12.50 10.99 -5.07
CA LYS A 248 11.39 11.91 -4.81
C LYS A 248 10.37 11.28 -3.84
N HIS A 249 9.48 12.10 -3.30
CA HIS A 249 8.39 11.64 -2.44
C HIS A 249 7.34 10.88 -3.26
N TYR A 250 6.69 9.87 -2.65
CA TYR A 250 5.54 9.23 -3.31
C TYR A 250 4.41 10.24 -3.47
N THR A 251 3.64 10.03 -4.53
CA THR A 251 2.47 10.81 -4.93
C THR A 251 1.33 9.86 -5.28
N LEU A 252 0.11 10.38 -5.45
CA LEU A 252 -1.00 9.58 -5.96
C LEU A 252 -0.63 8.93 -7.32
N ALA A 253 0.11 9.66 -8.17
CA ALA A 253 0.59 9.18 -9.46
C ALA A 253 1.66 8.07 -9.39
N SER A 254 2.34 7.86 -8.26
CA SER A 254 3.24 6.70 -8.11
C SER A 254 2.47 5.40 -7.83
N ASP A 255 1.30 5.44 -7.16
CA ASP A 255 0.43 4.25 -7.06
C ASP A 255 -0.16 3.90 -8.44
N ILE A 256 -0.44 4.88 -9.29
CA ILE A 256 -0.93 4.65 -10.67
C ILE A 256 0.12 3.96 -11.54
N TYR A 257 1.40 4.33 -11.37
CA TYR A 257 2.49 3.57 -11.98
C TYR A 257 2.52 2.13 -11.47
N SER A 258 2.42 1.90 -10.16
CA SER A 258 2.38 0.55 -9.61
C SER A 258 1.17 -0.26 -10.12
N PHE A 259 0.00 0.37 -10.28
CA PHE A 259 -1.20 -0.23 -10.88
C PHE A 259 -0.99 -0.63 -12.35
N SER A 260 -0.20 0.13 -13.13
CA SER A 260 0.11 -0.22 -14.52
C SER A 260 0.88 -1.55 -14.65
N MET A 261 1.71 -1.88 -13.67
CA MET A 261 2.44 -3.15 -13.64
C MET A 261 1.49 -4.30 -13.35
N ILE A 262 0.52 -4.08 -12.45
CA ILE A 262 -0.60 -5.01 -12.25
C ILE A 262 -1.43 -5.15 -13.53
N MET A 263 -1.69 -4.09 -14.29
CA MET A 263 -2.33 -4.20 -15.61
C MET A 263 -1.51 -5.07 -16.59
N TRP A 264 -0.18 -4.98 -16.55
CA TRP A 264 0.69 -5.83 -17.39
C TRP A 264 0.64 -7.30 -16.97
N GLU A 265 0.65 -7.60 -15.67
CA GLU A 265 0.55 -8.97 -15.13
C GLU A 265 -0.74 -9.71 -15.57
N PHE A 266 -1.82 -8.97 -15.79
CA PHE A 266 -3.09 -9.51 -16.28
C PHE A 266 -3.06 -9.99 -17.74
N THR A 267 -2.07 -9.55 -18.53
CA THR A 267 -1.88 -9.96 -19.93
C THR A 267 -0.74 -10.96 -20.08
N SER A 268 0.36 -10.77 -19.35
CA SER A 268 1.53 -11.66 -19.37
C SER A 268 1.30 -12.96 -18.60
N GLY A 269 0.54 -12.92 -17.50
CA GLY A 269 0.36 -14.04 -16.57
C GLY A 269 1.57 -14.32 -15.67
N VAL A 270 2.59 -13.47 -15.72
CA VAL A 270 3.82 -13.54 -14.91
C VAL A 270 4.15 -12.16 -14.33
N PRO A 271 4.91 -12.08 -13.22
CA PRO A 271 5.33 -10.79 -12.69
C PRO A 271 6.27 -10.00 -13.63
N PRO A 272 6.29 -8.66 -13.57
CA PRO A 272 7.14 -7.82 -14.43
C PRO A 272 8.64 -8.05 -14.20
N PHE A 273 9.42 -8.02 -15.28
CA PHE A 273 10.88 -8.23 -15.32
C PHE A 273 11.35 -9.54 -14.65
N ASN A 274 10.57 -10.61 -14.76
CA ASN A 274 10.86 -11.91 -14.14
C ASN A 274 12.09 -12.62 -14.72
N ASP A 275 12.62 -12.15 -15.84
CA ASP A 275 13.75 -12.71 -16.58
C ASP A 275 15.12 -12.28 -16.05
N ARG A 276 15.18 -11.26 -15.18
CA ARG A 276 16.44 -10.63 -14.73
C ARG A 276 16.51 -10.35 -13.22
N ALA A 277 17.69 -9.96 -12.74
CA ALA A 277 17.91 -9.60 -11.35
C ALA A 277 17.14 -8.32 -10.95
N HIS A 278 16.59 -8.30 -9.73
CA HIS A 278 15.96 -7.11 -9.15
C HIS A 278 16.98 -6.31 -8.34
N ASP A 279 17.82 -5.55 -9.04
CA ASP A 279 18.99 -4.86 -8.51
C ASP A 279 19.07 -3.39 -8.99
N LEU A 280 20.23 -2.77 -8.76
CA LEU A 280 20.54 -1.41 -9.22
C LEU A 280 20.47 -1.27 -10.75
N GLN A 281 20.81 -2.30 -11.53
CA GLN A 281 20.78 -2.22 -12.99
C GLN A 281 19.34 -2.22 -13.52
N LEU A 282 18.45 -3.04 -12.95
CA LEU A 282 17.02 -2.94 -13.27
C LEU A 282 16.43 -1.57 -12.87
N SER A 283 16.83 -1.02 -11.73
CA SER A 283 16.36 0.31 -11.31
C SER A 283 16.88 1.44 -12.21
N LEU A 284 18.13 1.37 -12.68
CA LEU A 284 18.67 2.29 -13.68
C LEU A 284 17.92 2.17 -15.02
N SER A 285 17.71 0.94 -15.50
CA SER A 285 16.87 0.61 -16.66
C SER A 285 15.48 1.26 -16.59
N ILE A 286 14.74 1.04 -15.50
CA ILE A 286 13.40 1.61 -15.29
C ILE A 286 13.44 3.14 -15.32
N CYS A 287 14.45 3.75 -14.68
CA CYS A 287 14.66 5.19 -14.72
C CYS A 287 15.01 5.72 -16.12
N ARG A 288 15.73 4.96 -16.96
CA ARG A 288 15.98 5.31 -18.37
C ARG A 288 14.76 5.09 -19.27
N GLY A 289 13.61 4.71 -18.72
CA GLY A 289 12.35 4.52 -19.44
C GLY A 289 12.08 3.09 -19.88
N GLU A 290 12.88 2.10 -19.45
CA GLU A 290 12.58 0.68 -19.73
C GLU A 290 11.24 0.28 -19.10
N ARG A 291 10.43 -0.48 -19.84
CA ARG A 291 9.13 -1.02 -19.42
C ARG A 291 9.02 -2.46 -19.93
N PRO A 292 8.21 -3.32 -19.29
CA PRO A 292 7.96 -4.67 -19.80
C PRO A 292 7.39 -4.66 -21.22
N GLU A 293 7.74 -5.67 -22.02
CA GLU A 293 7.29 -5.79 -23.42
C GLU A 293 5.76 -5.91 -23.52
N VAL A 294 5.16 -5.24 -24.50
CA VAL A 294 3.71 -5.31 -24.70
C VAL A 294 3.35 -6.67 -25.28
N ILE A 295 2.53 -7.40 -24.53
CA ILE A 295 2.03 -8.72 -24.87
C ILE A 295 1.15 -8.69 -26.13
N GLU A 296 1.47 -9.56 -27.09
CA GLU A 296 0.69 -9.74 -28.33
C GLU A 296 -0.79 -10.05 -28.04
N ASN A 297 -1.68 -9.67 -28.96
CA ASN A 297 -3.13 -9.85 -28.83
C ASN A 297 -3.79 -9.13 -27.63
N THR A 298 -3.07 -8.23 -26.94
CA THR A 298 -3.67 -7.30 -25.97
C THR A 298 -4.45 -6.18 -26.71
N PRO A 299 -5.71 -5.87 -26.33
CA PRO A 299 -6.48 -4.73 -26.85
C PRO A 299 -5.71 -3.40 -26.80
N GLN A 300 -5.80 -2.63 -27.88
CA GLN A 300 -5.07 -1.36 -28.03
C GLN A 300 -5.51 -0.33 -26.99
N CYS A 301 -6.81 -0.19 -26.73
CA CYS A 301 -7.34 0.70 -25.71
C CYS A 301 -6.84 0.37 -24.29
N TYR A 302 -6.57 -0.91 -24.02
CA TYR A 302 -5.95 -1.38 -22.78
C TYR A 302 -4.46 -1.02 -22.72
N ILE A 303 -3.73 -1.28 -23.81
CA ILE A 303 -2.31 -0.88 -23.98
C ILE A 303 -2.16 0.62 -23.75
N ASP A 304 -3.04 1.43 -24.34
CA ASP A 304 -2.98 2.90 -24.25
C ASP A 304 -3.26 3.41 -22.84
N LEU A 305 -4.22 2.82 -22.12
CA LEU A 305 -4.46 3.16 -20.72
C LEU A 305 -3.28 2.73 -19.83
N MET A 306 -2.77 1.51 -20.00
CA MET A 306 -1.60 0.99 -19.28
C MET A 306 -0.37 1.87 -19.51
N LYS A 307 -0.11 2.27 -20.77
CA LYS A 307 1.01 3.15 -21.13
C LYS A 307 0.87 4.56 -20.55
N LYS A 308 -0.35 5.12 -20.51
CA LYS A 308 -0.63 6.39 -19.80
C LYS A 308 -0.37 6.26 -18.29
N CYS A 309 -0.70 5.13 -17.69
CA CYS A 309 -0.45 4.88 -16.26
C CYS A 309 1.04 4.75 -15.92
N TRP A 310 1.90 4.30 -16.84
CA TRP A 310 3.35 4.15 -16.61
C TRP A 310 4.24 5.23 -17.21
N ASP A 311 3.67 6.36 -17.64
CA ASP A 311 4.41 7.49 -18.23
C ASP A 311 5.55 7.93 -17.30
N GLU A 312 6.72 8.23 -17.87
CA GLU A 312 7.91 8.65 -17.12
C GLU A 312 7.65 9.95 -16.34
N ASN A 313 6.80 10.84 -16.87
CA ASN A 313 6.35 12.03 -16.16
C ASN A 313 5.10 11.72 -15.32
N PRO A 314 5.16 11.74 -13.97
CA PRO A 314 4.01 11.50 -13.12
C PRO A 314 2.84 12.48 -13.33
N LEU A 315 3.09 13.67 -13.90
CA LEU A 315 2.04 14.66 -14.23
C LEU A 315 1.22 14.29 -15.48
N LYS A 316 1.67 13.33 -16.29
CA LYS A 316 0.93 12.81 -17.45
C LYS A 316 0.10 11.56 -17.12
N ARG A 317 0.33 10.95 -15.96
CA ARG A 317 -0.42 9.77 -15.52
C ARG A 317 -1.84 10.20 -15.12
N PRO A 318 -2.87 9.44 -15.52
CA PRO A 318 -4.25 9.71 -15.10
C PRO A 318 -4.41 9.53 -13.58
N SER A 319 -5.40 10.20 -13.00
CA SER A 319 -5.82 9.94 -11.62
C SER A 319 -6.53 8.58 -11.48
N ALA A 320 -6.59 8.04 -10.26
CA ALA A 320 -7.35 6.80 -10.01
C ALA A 320 -8.83 6.92 -10.41
N SER A 321 -9.40 8.14 -10.35
CA SER A 321 -10.78 8.42 -10.80
C SER A 321 -10.94 8.21 -12.31
N GLU A 322 -10.02 8.75 -13.11
CA GLU A 322 -10.04 8.63 -14.56
C GLU A 322 -9.81 7.17 -15.02
N VAL A 323 -8.89 6.45 -14.38
CA VAL A 323 -8.64 5.02 -14.65
C VAL A 323 -9.86 4.17 -14.26
N LYS A 324 -10.46 4.41 -13.08
CA LYS A 324 -11.69 3.75 -12.62
C LYS A 324 -12.85 4.00 -13.58
N TYR A 325 -12.99 5.23 -14.07
CA TYR A 325 -14.03 5.61 -15.04
C TYR A 325 -13.82 4.94 -16.40
N ALA A 326 -12.59 4.94 -16.94
CA ALA A 326 -12.26 4.28 -18.20
C ALA A 326 -12.56 2.77 -18.16
N ILE A 327 -12.06 2.06 -17.16
CA ILE A 327 -12.30 0.62 -16.98
C ILE A 327 -13.80 0.35 -16.71
N GLY A 328 -14.45 1.19 -15.91
CA GLY A 328 -15.88 1.10 -15.62
C GLY A 328 -16.75 1.20 -16.89
N ASN A 329 -16.43 2.11 -17.80
CA ASN A 329 -17.15 2.26 -19.06
C ASN A 329 -17.06 1.03 -19.96
N TRP A 330 -15.90 0.36 -20.02
CA TRP A 330 -15.72 -0.89 -20.76
C TRP A 330 -16.57 -2.05 -20.21
N ILE A 331 -16.82 -2.08 -18.89
CA ILE A 331 -17.57 -3.14 -18.20
C ILE A 331 -19.08 -2.87 -18.19
N PHE A 332 -19.48 -1.72 -17.68
CA PHE A 332 -20.87 -1.42 -17.30
C PHE A 332 -21.68 -0.83 -18.44
N ARG A 333 -21.02 -0.37 -19.52
CA ARG A 333 -21.65 -0.02 -20.79
C ARG A 333 -22.79 1.02 -20.63
N PRO A 334 -22.47 2.30 -20.31
CA PRO A 334 -23.47 3.33 -20.02
C PRO A 334 -24.41 3.57 -21.21
N ASP A 335 -25.67 3.97 -20.94
CA ASP A 335 -26.74 4.09 -21.95
C ASP A 335 -26.38 4.96 -23.18
N TYR A 336 -25.45 5.89 -23.01
CA TYR A 336 -24.88 6.71 -24.09
C TYR A 336 -23.40 6.38 -24.29
N PHE A 337 -23.07 5.81 -25.45
CA PHE A 337 -21.70 5.47 -25.85
C PHE A 337 -21.16 6.48 -26.87
N SER A 338 -19.90 6.89 -26.73
CA SER A 338 -19.15 7.46 -27.85
C SER A 338 -18.78 6.35 -28.84
N TYR A 339 -18.52 6.70 -30.10
CA TYR A 339 -18.01 5.77 -31.11
C TYR A 339 -16.67 5.12 -30.65
N GLU A 340 -15.78 5.92 -30.06
CA GLU A 340 -14.53 5.46 -29.44
C GLU A 340 -14.79 4.37 -28.38
N LEU A 341 -15.78 4.55 -27.49
CA LEU A 341 -16.12 3.55 -26.49
C LEU A 341 -16.69 2.26 -27.11
N GLN A 342 -17.41 2.36 -28.23
CA GLN A 342 -17.92 1.18 -28.95
C GLN A 342 -16.78 0.36 -29.57
N GLU A 343 -15.82 1.00 -30.23
CA GLU A 343 -14.65 0.30 -30.78
C GLU A 343 -13.77 -0.27 -29.65
N ASN A 344 -13.51 0.47 -28.57
CA ASN A 344 -12.80 -0.04 -27.39
C ASN A 344 -13.47 -1.31 -26.83
N ILE A 345 -14.80 -1.32 -26.69
CA ILE A 345 -15.56 -2.50 -26.22
C ILE A 345 -15.43 -3.67 -27.20
N LYS A 346 -15.39 -3.38 -28.50
CA LYS A 346 -15.24 -4.39 -29.56
C LYS A 346 -13.87 -5.05 -29.54
N GLU A 347 -12.79 -4.30 -29.31
CA GLU A 347 -11.44 -4.89 -29.13
C GLU A 347 -11.45 -5.99 -28.04
N PHE A 348 -12.12 -5.77 -26.91
CA PHE A 348 -12.24 -6.77 -25.84
C PHE A 348 -13.12 -7.99 -26.20
N MET A 349 -14.02 -7.86 -27.17
CA MET A 349 -14.88 -8.96 -27.65
C MET A 349 -14.19 -9.78 -28.75
N ASP A 350 -13.41 -9.12 -29.60
CA ASP A 350 -12.70 -9.73 -30.74
C ASP A 350 -11.32 -10.29 -30.33
N ALA A 351 -10.74 -9.82 -29.21
CA ALA A 351 -9.45 -10.30 -28.71
C ALA A 351 -9.48 -11.80 -28.35
N PRO A 352 -8.52 -12.60 -28.86
CA PRO A 352 -8.50 -14.04 -28.64
C PRO A 352 -8.19 -14.38 -27.18
N ILE A 353 -8.74 -15.49 -26.70
CA ILE A 353 -8.35 -16.10 -25.42
C ILE A 353 -7.12 -16.97 -25.66
N GLU A 354 -6.04 -16.35 -26.15
CA GLU A 354 -4.72 -16.98 -26.25
C GLU A 354 -3.96 -16.82 -24.94
N HIS A 355 -3.01 -17.73 -24.72
CA HIS A 355 -2.24 -17.81 -23.48
C HIS A 355 -0.76 -17.71 -23.82
N ASN A 356 -0.12 -16.66 -23.33
CA ASN A 356 1.32 -16.48 -23.48
C ASN A 356 2.04 -17.58 -22.71
N ASN A 357 2.87 -18.36 -23.41
CA ASN A 357 3.75 -19.35 -22.80
C ASN A 357 5.05 -18.70 -22.29
N LEU A 358 4.93 -17.54 -21.62
CA LEU A 358 6.06 -16.94 -20.92
C LEU A 358 6.53 -17.89 -19.82
N ALA A 359 7.85 -17.98 -19.63
CA ALA A 359 8.42 -18.86 -18.63
C ALA A 359 7.94 -18.46 -17.23
N ASN A 360 7.30 -19.40 -16.52
CA ASN A 360 6.90 -19.20 -15.13
C ASN A 360 8.08 -19.23 -14.15
N GLU A 361 9.25 -19.71 -14.59
CA GLU A 361 10.47 -19.69 -13.78
C GLU A 361 11.07 -18.29 -13.79
N SER A 362 10.95 -17.59 -12.66
CA SER A 362 11.61 -16.31 -12.47
C SER A 362 13.12 -16.50 -12.25
N HIS A 363 13.90 -15.55 -12.74
CA HIS A 363 15.33 -15.43 -12.48
C HIS A 363 15.62 -15.51 -10.97
N SER A 364 16.68 -16.23 -10.58
CA SER A 364 16.96 -16.54 -9.17
C SER A 364 17.22 -15.32 -8.27
N GLN A 365 17.55 -14.17 -8.88
CA GLN A 365 17.73 -12.87 -8.22
C GLN A 365 16.55 -11.90 -8.44
N ALA A 366 15.47 -12.33 -9.11
CA ALA A 366 14.21 -11.59 -9.09
C ALA A 366 13.57 -11.72 -7.70
N CYS A 367 13.03 -10.64 -7.17
CA CYS A 367 12.46 -10.63 -5.82
C CYS A 367 11.24 -9.72 -5.72
N TYR A 368 10.10 -10.38 -5.51
CA TYR A 368 8.73 -9.84 -5.46
C TYR A 368 8.19 -9.70 -4.03
N THR A 369 9.08 -9.52 -3.07
CA THR A 369 8.74 -9.23 -1.68
C THR A 369 9.35 -7.88 -1.32
N SER A 370 8.55 -7.01 -0.71
CA SER A 370 8.95 -5.66 -0.36
C SER A 370 10.13 -5.66 0.60
N ARG A 371 11.12 -4.83 0.31
CA ARG A 371 12.36 -4.72 1.09
C ARG A 371 12.94 -3.32 0.98
N LEU A 372 13.76 -2.95 1.97
CA LEU A 372 14.73 -1.87 1.81
C LEU A 372 15.76 -2.31 0.76
N LEU A 373 16.04 -1.47 -0.24
CA LEU A 373 17.04 -1.78 -1.25
C LEU A 373 18.46 -1.59 -0.69
N ASP A 374 19.43 -2.33 -1.24
CA ASP A 374 20.84 -2.31 -0.84
C ASP A 374 21.63 -1.12 -1.43
N PHE A 375 20.95 -0.25 -2.17
CA PHE A 375 21.47 1.01 -2.70
C PHE A 375 20.49 2.16 -2.41
N THR A 376 21.03 3.38 -2.41
CA THR A 376 20.25 4.61 -2.21
C THR A 376 19.93 5.28 -3.54
N SER A 377 18.91 6.15 -3.53
CA SER A 377 18.61 7.01 -4.69
C SER A 377 19.76 7.96 -5.03
N GLY A 378 20.62 8.29 -4.07
CA GLY A 378 21.82 9.09 -4.29
C GLY A 378 22.79 8.40 -5.26
N LYS A 379 23.13 7.13 -4.99
CA LYS A 379 23.99 6.31 -5.86
C LYS A 379 23.37 6.12 -7.25
N LEU A 380 22.05 5.91 -7.32
CA LEU A 380 21.33 5.76 -8.59
C LEU A 380 21.40 7.06 -9.43
N ASN A 381 21.16 8.22 -8.82
CA ASN A 381 21.22 9.51 -9.50
C ASN A 381 22.65 9.90 -9.92
N GLU A 382 23.67 9.54 -9.13
CA GLU A 382 25.08 9.75 -9.47
C GLU A 382 25.48 9.02 -10.77
N ILE A 383 25.05 7.76 -10.93
CA ILE A 383 25.34 6.97 -12.14
C ILE A 383 24.65 7.58 -13.37
N ILE A 384 23.36 7.93 -13.27
CA ILE A 384 22.62 8.58 -14.37
C ILE A 384 23.32 9.88 -14.80
N ALA A 385 23.65 10.76 -13.85
CA ALA A 385 24.27 12.04 -14.14
C ALA A 385 25.69 11.94 -14.75
N ASN A 386 26.45 10.89 -14.40
CA ASN A 386 27.79 10.68 -14.97
C ASN A 386 27.74 10.18 -16.41
N GLU A 387 26.76 9.35 -16.77
CA GLU A 387 26.56 8.87 -18.16
C GLU A 387 26.04 9.98 -19.08
N ASP A 388 25.06 10.78 -18.62
CA ASP A 388 24.54 11.95 -19.36
C ASP A 388 25.68 12.94 -19.75
N LEU A 389 26.76 12.99 -18.96
CA LEU A 389 27.95 13.82 -19.20
C LEU A 389 28.93 13.24 -20.22
N ASP A 390 28.88 11.94 -20.50
CA ASP A 390 29.72 11.30 -21.53
C ASP A 390 29.01 11.28 -22.90
N ASP A 391 27.68 11.13 -22.94
CA ASP A 391 26.89 11.29 -24.17
C ASP A 391 26.93 12.73 -24.73
N CYS A 392 27.23 13.73 -23.89
CA CYS A 392 27.41 15.13 -24.30
C CYS A 392 28.82 15.47 -24.86
N LYS A 393 29.72 14.48 -25.04
CA LYS A 393 31.11 14.68 -25.52
C LYS A 393 31.38 14.20 -26.96
N ILE A 394 30.33 13.88 -27.72
CA ILE A 394 30.41 13.33 -29.10
C ILE A 394 30.06 14.39 -30.14
#